data_AF-A0A8X7NY61-F1
#
_entry.id   AF-A0A8X7NY61-F1
#
_cell.length_a   1.000
_cell.length_b   1.000
_cell.length_c   1.000
_cell.angle_alpha   90.00
_cell.angle_beta   90.00
_cell.angle_gamma   90.00
#
_symmetry.space_group_name_H-M   'P 1'
#
loop_
_entity.id
_entity.type
_entity.pdbx_description
1 polymer ?
#
loop_
_entity_poly.entity_id
_entity_poly.type
_entity_poly.pdbx_seq_one_letter_code
_entity_poly.pdbx_strand_id
1 'polypeptide(L)'
;MRSKLLRLKLEKEVKTLVEQDDGSKERLDTIYVRLEAMDAATAEKRAAEILFGLGFDKEMQAKKKKDFSGGWRMRIALARALFIMPTILLLDCPCWNQWRREEYTSEAHDW
;
A
#
# COMPACT_ATOMS: atom_id res chain seq x y z
N MET A 1 -5.49 -15.17 10.75
CA MET A 1 -6.51 -14.84 11.79
C MET A 1 -5.89 -14.36 13.10
N ARG A 2 -4.85 -15.03 13.64
CA ARG A 2 -4.22 -14.67 14.93
C ARG A 2 -3.64 -13.25 15.00
N SER A 3 -2.94 -12.76 13.95
CA SER A 3 -2.40 -11.39 13.93
C SER A 3 -3.48 -10.29 13.87
N LYS A 4 -4.59 -10.53 13.15
CA LYS A 4 -5.70 -9.56 13.04
C LYS A 4 -6.40 -9.37 14.39
N LEU A 5 -6.59 -10.47 15.11
CA LEU A 5 -7.17 -10.49 16.45
C LEU A 5 -6.25 -9.82 17.48
N LEU A 6 -4.93 -10.03 17.36
CA LEU A 6 -3.95 -9.38 18.23
C LEU A 6 -3.91 -7.86 18.00
N ARG A 7 -3.95 -7.41 16.75
CA ARG A 7 -4.01 -5.98 16.40
C ARG A 7 -5.27 -5.30 16.96
N LEU A 8 -6.45 -5.91 16.77
CA LEU A 8 -7.71 -5.40 17.32
C LEU A 8 -7.70 -5.27 18.85
N LYS A 9 -6.98 -6.16 19.55
CA LYS A 9 -6.80 -6.06 21.00
C LYS A 9 -5.92 -4.87 21.38
N LEU A 10 -4.78 -4.70 20.70
CA LEU A 10 -3.85 -3.59 20.94
C LEU A 10 -4.48 -2.23 20.62
N GLU A 11 -5.25 -2.10 19.54
CA GLU A 11 -5.95 -0.85 19.19
C GLU A 11 -7.03 -0.49 20.22
N LYS A 12 -7.75 -1.48 20.76
CA LYS A 12 -8.68 -1.25 21.89
C LYS A 12 -7.95 -0.83 23.15
N GLU A 13 -6.82 -1.45 23.45
CA GLU A 13 -5.99 -1.11 24.61
C GLU A 13 -5.46 0.33 24.52
N VAL A 14 -4.94 0.74 23.36
CA VAL A 14 -4.55 2.14 23.09
C VAL A 14 -5.71 3.09 23.31
N LYS A 15 -6.90 2.79 22.77
CA LYS A 15 -8.08 3.64 22.94
C LYS A 15 -8.44 3.81 24.42
N THR A 16 -8.40 2.73 25.18
CA THR A 16 -8.71 2.74 26.62
C THR A 16 -7.66 3.54 27.41
N LEU A 17 -6.38 3.39 27.07
CA LEU A 17 -5.27 4.11 27.71
C LEU A 17 -5.29 5.61 27.39
N VAL A 18 -5.67 5.99 26.17
CA VAL A 18 -5.84 7.40 25.79
C VAL A 18 -7.04 8.03 26.49
N GLU A 19 -8.13 7.30 26.68
CA GLU A 19 -9.32 7.77 27.40
C GLU A 19 -9.10 7.92 28.92
N GLN A 20 -8.15 7.17 29.49
CA GLN A 20 -7.90 7.14 30.94
C GLN A 20 -6.90 8.21 31.44
N ASP A 21 -6.17 8.90 30.55
CA ASP A 21 -5.19 9.97 30.85
C ASP A 21 -4.25 9.67 32.05
N ASP A 22 -3.85 8.41 32.26
CA ASP A 22 -3.18 8.01 33.52
C ASP A 22 -1.66 8.31 33.58
N GLY A 23 -1.08 8.90 32.53
CA GLY A 23 0.36 9.13 32.45
C GLY A 23 1.18 7.94 31.94
N SER A 24 0.55 6.83 31.54
CA SER A 24 1.13 5.65 30.89
C SER A 24 1.69 5.86 29.46
N LYS A 25 2.44 6.95 29.24
CA LYS A 25 3.14 7.21 27.95
C LYS A 25 4.07 6.06 27.55
N GLU A 26 4.79 5.49 28.50
CA GLU A 26 5.74 4.40 28.23
C GLU A 26 5.05 3.11 27.75
N ARG A 27 3.86 2.83 28.28
CA ARG A 27 3.02 1.70 27.85
C ARG A 27 2.43 1.95 26.46
N LEU A 28 1.96 3.16 26.20
CA LEU A 28 1.48 3.58 24.88
C LEU A 28 2.57 3.46 23.81
N ASP A 29 3.77 3.99 24.07
CA ASP A 29 4.90 3.92 23.14
C ASP A 29 5.29 2.46 22.83
N THR A 30 5.30 1.60 23.85
CA THR A 30 5.57 0.16 23.66
C THR A 30 4.53 -0.50 22.75
N ILE A 31 3.25 -0.14 22.89
CA ILE A 31 2.18 -0.66 22.03
C ILE A 31 2.30 -0.10 20.62
N TYR A 32 2.62 1.17 20.45
CA TYR A 32 2.84 1.79 19.13
C TYR A 32 3.99 1.13 18.36
N VAL A 33 5.14 0.91 19.00
CA VAL A 33 6.28 0.19 18.38
C VAL A 33 5.86 -1.21 17.93
N ARG A 34 5.04 -1.89 18.74
CA ARG A 34 4.57 -3.23 18.40
C ARG A 34 3.57 -3.23 17.25
N LEU A 35 2.70 -2.21 17.18
CA LEU A 35 1.79 -2.00 16.05
C LEU A 35 2.56 -1.70 14.77
N GLU A 36 3.59 -0.85 14.80
CA GLU A 36 4.44 -0.56 13.65
C GLU A 36 5.18 -1.80 13.13
N ALA A 37 5.77 -2.59 14.04
CA ALA A 37 6.44 -3.83 13.65
C ALA A 37 5.47 -4.83 12.98
N MET A 38 4.24 -4.91 13.46
CA MET A 38 3.19 -5.73 12.84
C MET A 38 2.74 -5.18 11.48
N ASP A 39 2.68 -3.85 11.34
CA ASP A 39 2.29 -3.21 10.08
C ASP A 39 3.38 -3.37 9.00
N ALA A 40 4.65 -3.29 9.39
CA ALA A 40 5.81 -3.58 8.54
C ALA A 40 5.81 -5.04 8.04
N ALA A 41 5.54 -6.01 8.92
CA ALA A 41 5.45 -7.42 8.53
C ALA A 41 4.29 -7.73 7.55
N THR A 42 3.27 -6.87 7.51
CA THR A 42 2.12 -7.03 6.60
C THR A 42 2.15 -6.07 5.41
N ALA A 43 3.12 -5.15 5.36
CA ALA A 43 3.27 -4.15 4.31
C ALA A 43 3.50 -4.78 2.94
N GLU A 44 4.43 -5.74 2.84
CA GLU A 44 4.78 -6.39 1.58
C GLU A 44 3.58 -7.14 0.97
N LYS A 45 2.85 -7.88 1.81
CA LYS A 45 1.66 -8.60 1.37
C LYS A 45 0.57 -7.65 0.86
N ARG A 46 0.33 -6.54 1.56
CA ARG A 46 -0.65 -5.52 1.11
C ARG A 46 -0.22 -4.85 -0.18
N ALA A 47 1.07 -4.52 -0.32
CA ALA A 47 1.61 -3.94 -1.54
C ALA A 47 1.42 -4.89 -2.74
N ALA A 48 1.69 -6.17 -2.55
CA ALA A 48 1.48 -7.21 -3.58
C ALA A 48 0.00 -7.35 -3.96
N GLU A 49 -0.92 -7.31 -2.99
CA GLU A 49 -2.37 -7.35 -3.24
C GLU A 49 -2.85 -6.13 -4.05
N ILE A 50 -2.39 -4.92 -3.73
CA ILE A 50 -2.73 -3.69 -4.46
C ILE A 50 -2.18 -3.75 -5.90
N LEU A 51 -0.92 -4.16 -6.05
CA LEU A 51 -0.28 -4.29 -7.36
C LEU A 51 -0.98 -5.35 -8.22
N PHE A 52 -1.36 -6.48 -7.64
CA PHE A 52 -2.14 -7.50 -8.35
C PHE A 52 -3.49 -6.95 -8.82
N GLY A 53 -4.19 -6.18 -7.98
CA GLY A 53 -5.44 -5.50 -8.35
C GLY A 53 -5.31 -4.47 -9.48
N LEU A 54 -4.09 -3.98 -9.74
CA LEU A 54 -3.79 -3.04 -10.83
C LEU A 54 -3.25 -3.72 -12.10
N GLY A 55 -3.17 -5.07 -12.09
CA GLY A 55 -2.75 -5.90 -13.22
C GLY A 55 -1.28 -6.31 -13.21
N PHE A 56 -0.54 -6.14 -12.10
CA PHE A 56 0.86 -6.58 -12.03
C PHE A 56 0.96 -8.04 -11.57
N ASP A 57 1.47 -8.89 -12.45
CA ASP A 57 1.78 -10.29 -12.12
C ASP A 57 3.00 -10.41 -11.20
N LYS A 58 3.17 -11.58 -10.55
CA LYS A 58 4.28 -11.83 -9.61
C LYS A 58 5.66 -11.57 -10.23
N GLU A 59 5.85 -11.91 -11.49
CA GLU A 59 7.10 -11.67 -12.20
C GLU A 59 7.33 -10.17 -12.45
N MET A 60 6.26 -9.43 -12.77
CA MET A 60 6.32 -7.98 -12.95
C MET A 60 6.63 -7.27 -11.62
N GLN A 61 6.08 -7.76 -10.50
CA GLN A 61 6.37 -7.22 -9.17
C GLN A 61 7.86 -7.37 -8.78
N ALA A 62 8.57 -8.34 -9.35
CA ALA A 62 10.00 -8.53 -9.16
C ALA A 62 10.89 -7.71 -10.12
N LYS A 63 10.32 -7.16 -11.21
CA LYS A 63 11.05 -6.34 -12.19
C LYS A 63 11.35 -4.93 -11.66
N LYS A 64 12.42 -4.30 -12.17
CA LYS A 64 12.77 -2.93 -11.78
C LYS A 64 11.81 -1.94 -12.44
N LYS A 65 11.42 -0.91 -11.69
CA LYS A 65 10.54 0.18 -12.16
C LYS A 65 10.99 0.89 -13.46
N LYS A 66 12.27 0.80 -13.81
CA LYS A 66 12.84 1.42 -15.03
C LYS A 66 12.46 0.67 -16.30
N ASP A 67 12.10 -0.60 -16.20
CA ASP A 67 11.82 -1.47 -17.35
C ASP A 67 10.35 -1.37 -17.80
N PHE A 68 9.51 -0.67 -17.05
CA PHE A 68 8.10 -0.45 -17.36
C PHE A 68 7.88 0.78 -18.25
N SER A 69 6.88 0.69 -19.14
CA SER A 69 6.39 1.81 -19.97
C SER A 69 5.78 2.92 -19.10
N GLY A 70 5.54 4.10 -19.69
CA GLY A 70 4.97 5.24 -18.96
C GLY A 70 3.60 4.96 -18.33
N GLY A 71 2.74 4.19 -18.99
CA GLY A 71 1.44 3.76 -18.46
C GLY A 71 1.58 2.87 -17.21
N TRP A 72 2.45 1.86 -17.27
CA TRP A 72 2.75 1.00 -16.13
C TRP A 72 3.37 1.78 -14.97
N ARG A 73 4.26 2.75 -15.23
CA ARG A 73 4.82 3.63 -14.18
C ARG A 73 3.75 4.50 -13.51
N MET A 74 2.75 4.96 -14.24
CA MET A 74 1.60 5.68 -13.67
C MET A 74 0.77 4.75 -12.75
N ARG A 75 0.55 3.50 -13.16
CA ARG A 75 -0.10 2.50 -12.30
C ARG A 75 0.71 2.20 -11.04
N ILE A 76 2.04 2.15 -11.12
CA ILE A 76 2.92 2.05 -9.93
C ILE A 76 2.72 3.27 -9.01
N ALA A 77 2.64 4.48 -9.57
CA ALA A 77 2.40 5.70 -8.79
C ALA A 77 1.04 5.67 -8.08
N LEU A 78 0.01 5.17 -8.78
CA LEU A 78 -1.32 4.94 -8.21
C LEU A 78 -1.28 3.89 -7.09
N ALA A 79 -0.58 2.77 -7.30
CA ALA A 79 -0.40 1.72 -6.29
C ALA A 79 0.22 2.30 -5.01
N ARG A 80 1.24 3.16 -5.15
CA ARG A 80 1.88 3.85 -4.02
C ARG A 80 0.93 4.80 -3.31
N ALA A 81 0.10 5.54 -4.05
CA ALA A 81 -0.89 6.42 -3.46
C ALA A 81 -1.95 5.64 -2.67
N LEU A 82 -2.42 4.51 -3.21
CA LEU A 82 -3.37 3.62 -2.54
C LEU A 82 -2.77 2.92 -1.33
N PHE A 83 -1.48 2.57 -1.38
CA PHE A 83 -0.78 1.93 -0.27
C PHE A 83 -0.75 2.80 1.00
N ILE A 84 -0.71 4.12 0.84
CA ILE A 84 -0.72 5.08 1.96
C ILE A 84 -2.12 5.17 2.62
N MET A 85 -3.16 4.62 2.00
CA MET A 85 -4.56 4.70 2.45
C MET A 85 -4.97 6.14 2.84
N PRO A 86 -4.80 7.13 1.94
CA PRO A 86 -5.17 8.50 2.24
C PRO A 86 -6.70 8.62 2.42
N THR A 87 -7.12 9.53 3.29
CA THR A 87 -8.55 9.83 3.48
C THR A 87 -9.19 10.45 2.24
N ILE A 88 -8.42 11.25 1.49
CA ILE A 88 -8.82 11.89 0.24
C ILE A 88 -7.69 11.65 -0.78
N LEU A 89 -8.03 11.09 -1.93
CA LEU A 89 -7.12 10.90 -3.06
C LEU A 89 -7.63 11.72 -4.24
N LEU A 90 -6.90 12.77 -4.61
CA LEU A 90 -7.20 13.57 -5.80
C LEU A 90 -6.36 13.05 -6.98
N LEU A 91 -7.02 12.51 -7.99
CA LEU A 91 -6.40 12.04 -9.23
C LEU A 91 -6.72 13.03 -10.34
N ASP A 92 -5.76 13.86 -10.71
CA ASP A 92 -5.89 14.74 -11.87
C ASP A 92 -5.34 14.03 -13.11
N CYS A 93 -6.08 13.97 -14.22
CA CYS A 93 -5.53 13.45 -15.47
C CYS A 93 -6.31 13.87 -16.74
N PRO A 94 -5.71 14.69 -17.63
CA PRO A 94 -6.13 14.82 -19.03
C PRO A 94 -5.45 13.81 -19.99
N CYS A 95 -4.65 12.85 -19.50
CA CYS A 95 -3.66 12.10 -20.29
C CYS A 95 -4.05 10.65 -20.69
N TRP A 96 -5.19 10.12 -20.25
CA TRP A 96 -5.62 8.74 -20.56
C TRP A 96 -5.71 8.42 -22.07
N ASN A 97 -5.86 9.43 -22.93
CA ASN A 97 -5.90 9.25 -24.38
C ASN A 97 -4.51 9.17 -25.04
N GLN A 98 -3.45 9.65 -24.39
CA GLN A 98 -2.10 9.69 -24.98
C GLN A 98 -1.36 8.35 -24.80
N TRP A 99 -1.49 7.72 -23.64
CA TRP A 99 -0.84 6.44 -23.34
C TRP A 99 -1.48 5.23 -24.01
N ARG A 100 -2.79 5.27 -24.29
CA ARG A 100 -3.48 4.21 -25.04
C ARG A 100 -2.86 3.97 -26.41
N ARG A 101 -2.22 5.00 -27.00
CA ARG A 101 -1.58 4.89 -28.32
C ARG A 101 -0.18 4.24 -28.26
N GLU A 102 0.49 4.30 -27.13
CA GLU A 102 1.83 3.73 -26.90
C GLU A 102 1.78 2.30 -26.32
N GLU A 103 0.72 1.96 -25.59
CA GLU A 103 0.48 0.61 -25.06
C GLU A 103 0.26 -0.38 -26.22
N TYR A 104 -0.53 -0.02 -27.24
CA TYR A 104 -0.76 -0.86 -28.43
C TYR A 104 0.48 -1.11 -29.31
N THR A 105 1.51 -0.26 -29.27
CA THR A 105 2.70 -0.42 -30.12
C THR A 105 3.84 -1.16 -29.42
N SER A 106 3.83 -1.21 -28.08
CA SER A 106 4.84 -1.91 -27.28
C SER A 106 4.37 -3.28 -26.76
N GLU A 107 3.06 -3.51 -26.65
CA GLU A 107 2.49 -4.80 -26.22
C GLU A 107 2.42 -5.88 -27.32
N ALA A 108 2.98 -5.64 -28.52
CA ALA A 108 3.03 -6.66 -29.57
C ALA A 108 4.15 -7.71 -29.37
N HIS A 109 5.02 -7.55 -28.37
CA HIS A 109 6.23 -8.38 -28.21
C HIS A 109 6.32 -9.18 -26.91
N ASP A 110 5.34 -9.10 -26.01
CA ASP A 110 5.38 -9.78 -24.68
C ASP A 110 4.06 -10.52 -24.37
N TRP A 111 3.48 -11.21 -25.36
CA TRP A 111 2.46 -12.27 -25.16
C TRP A 111 3.09 -13.65 -25.34
#